data_AF-A0A4Q3V9Y1-F1
#
_entry.id   AF-A0A4Q3V9Y1-F1
#
_cell.length_a   1.000
_cell.length_b   1.000
_cell.length_c   1.000
_cell.angle_alpha   90.00
_cell.angle_beta   90.00
_cell.angle_gamma   90.00
#
_symmetry.space_group_name_H-M   'P 1'
#
loop_
_entity.id
_entity.type
_entity.pdbx_description
1 polymer ?
#
loop_
_entity_poly.entity_id
_entity_poly.type
_entity_poly.pdbx_seq_one_letter_code
_entity_poly.pdbx_strand_id
1 'polypeptide(L)'
;MGSAYTPGLTVSPDIVVRRTRRLPIKGEVLVATGETVGPDQVVARATLPGVLQTIKLAERLGVDAKDAPAQFQVKIGSEVTQGQTVAETKGFMGFFKSTVESEYTGTIESISEVTGNVLVREAGIPVDVDAYVQGRVADVIPSEGIIVETRCAMIQGIFGVGGERRGRIRVAVASPE
;
A
#
# COMPACT_ATOMS: atom_id res chain seq x y z
N MET A 1 -19.52 -4.76 -44.30
CA MET A 1 -18.74 -5.23 -43.13
C MET A 1 -17.88 -4.08 -42.65
N GLY A 2 -18.40 -3.26 -41.73
CA GLY A 2 -17.66 -2.14 -41.18
C GLY A 2 -16.68 -2.65 -40.16
N SER A 3 -15.42 -2.81 -40.57
CA SER A 3 -14.35 -3.08 -39.62
C SER A 3 -14.16 -1.81 -38.79
N ALA A 4 -14.78 -1.76 -37.61
CA ALA A 4 -14.59 -0.68 -36.65
C ALA A 4 -13.19 -0.82 -36.02
N TYR A 5 -12.15 -0.74 -36.84
CA TYR A 5 -10.78 -0.54 -36.38
C TYR A 5 -10.63 0.94 -36.10
N THR A 6 -10.69 1.30 -34.82
CA THR A 6 -10.25 2.61 -34.38
C THR A 6 -8.74 2.71 -34.68
N PRO A 7 -8.29 3.69 -35.47
CA PRO A 7 -6.87 3.86 -35.78
C PRO A 7 -6.04 3.93 -34.49
N GLY A 8 -4.96 3.14 -34.43
CA GLY A 8 -4.01 3.15 -33.30
C GLY A 8 -4.13 1.99 -32.30
N LEU A 9 -5.12 1.11 -32.43
CA LEU A 9 -5.18 -0.13 -31.63
C LEU A 9 -4.30 -1.21 -32.25
N THR A 10 -3.54 -1.92 -31.41
CA THR A 10 -2.72 -3.05 -31.85
C THR A 10 -3.52 -4.35 -31.78
N VAL A 11 -3.63 -5.04 -32.91
CA VAL A 11 -4.04 -6.45 -32.99
C VAL A 11 -2.93 -7.20 -33.72
N SER A 12 -2.25 -8.10 -33.02
CA SER A 12 -1.18 -8.92 -33.61
C SER A 12 -1.32 -10.39 -33.18
N PRO A 13 -1.25 -11.35 -34.10
CA PRO A 13 -1.24 -12.77 -33.76
C PRO A 13 0.07 -13.20 -33.08
N ASP A 14 1.16 -12.45 -33.29
CA ASP A 14 2.48 -12.73 -32.74
C ASP A 14 3.29 -11.44 -32.57
N ILE A 15 3.63 -11.10 -31.33
CA ILE A 15 4.41 -9.92 -31.00
C ILE A 15 5.17 -10.14 -29.69
N VAL A 16 6.35 -9.51 -29.57
CA VAL A 16 7.06 -9.41 -28.29
C VAL A 16 6.53 -8.20 -27.54
N VAL A 17 5.95 -8.46 -26.37
CA VAL A 17 5.37 -7.46 -25.49
C VAL A 17 6.27 -7.26 -24.28
N ARG A 18 6.53 -6.00 -23.95
CA ARG A 18 7.16 -5.61 -22.68
C ARG A 18 6.14 -4.95 -21.77
N ARG A 19 6.09 -5.38 -20.52
CA ARG A 19 5.21 -4.83 -19.48
C ARG A 19 6.04 -4.42 -18.28
N THR A 20 6.07 -3.11 -18.04
CA THR A 20 6.66 -2.54 -16.84
C THR A 20 5.72 -2.78 -15.66
N ARG A 21 6.24 -3.42 -14.61
CA ARG A 21 5.56 -3.68 -13.35
C ARG A 21 6.27 -2.87 -12.28
N ARG A 22 5.62 -1.82 -11.78
CA ARG A 22 6.24 -0.83 -10.91
C ARG A 22 5.41 -0.60 -9.65
N LEU A 23 6.09 -0.53 -8.52
CA LEU A 23 5.55 -0.12 -7.23
C LEU A 23 5.17 1.37 -7.25
N PRO A 24 4.15 1.77 -6.50
CA PRO A 24 3.76 3.18 -6.37
C PRO A 24 4.74 3.99 -5.52
N ILE A 25 5.57 3.31 -4.71
CA ILE A 25 6.62 3.89 -3.86
C ILE A 25 7.86 3.00 -3.93
N LYS A 26 9.00 3.50 -3.45
CA LYS A 26 10.22 2.68 -3.34
C LYS A 26 9.98 1.48 -2.42
N GLY A 27 10.49 0.33 -2.82
CA GLY A 27 10.42 -0.92 -2.07
C GLY A 27 11.51 -1.90 -2.50
N GLU A 28 11.17 -3.18 -2.47
CA GLU A 28 12.06 -4.29 -2.77
C GLU A 28 11.61 -5.01 -4.04
N VAL A 29 12.58 -5.35 -4.89
CA VAL A 29 12.37 -6.20 -6.07
C VAL A 29 12.77 -7.62 -5.69
N LEU A 30 11.87 -8.58 -5.90
CA LEU A 30 11.98 -9.95 -5.38
C LEU A 30 12.56 -10.95 -6.39
N VAL A 31 12.79 -10.52 -7.63
CA VAL A 31 13.25 -11.35 -8.75
C VAL A 31 14.42 -10.68 -9.46
N ALA A 32 15.21 -11.47 -10.19
CA ALA A 32 16.38 -10.98 -10.91
C ALA A 32 16.18 -10.92 -12.43
N THR A 33 16.98 -10.10 -13.11
CA THR A 33 17.03 -10.07 -14.58
C THR A 33 17.32 -11.46 -15.13
N GLY A 34 16.52 -11.87 -16.11
CA GLY A 34 16.63 -13.15 -16.79
C GLY A 34 15.81 -14.29 -16.19
N GLU A 35 15.21 -14.10 -15.02
CA GLU A 35 14.32 -15.07 -14.37
C GLU A 35 13.01 -15.24 -15.16
N THR A 36 12.40 -16.41 -15.08
CA THR A 36 11.06 -16.67 -15.65
C THR A 36 10.02 -16.55 -14.55
N VAL A 37 8.97 -15.77 -14.80
CA VAL A 37 7.92 -15.47 -13.82
C VAL A 37 6.54 -15.92 -14.31
N GLY A 38 5.73 -16.40 -13.38
CA GLY A 38 4.30 -16.63 -13.58
C GLY A 38 3.50 -15.33 -13.46
N PRO A 39 2.30 -15.24 -14.05
CA PRO A 39 1.53 -13.99 -14.07
C PRO A 39 1.14 -13.50 -12.67
N ASP A 40 0.91 -14.41 -11.72
CA ASP A 40 0.52 -14.20 -10.31
C ASP A 40 1.70 -14.20 -9.33
N GLN A 41 2.92 -14.34 -9.84
CA GLN A 41 4.11 -14.22 -9.01
C GLN A 41 4.30 -12.76 -8.59
N VAL A 42 4.42 -12.52 -7.29
CA VAL A 42 4.81 -11.21 -6.74
C VAL A 42 6.27 -10.96 -7.12
N VAL A 43 6.52 -9.88 -7.84
CA VAL A 43 7.85 -9.53 -8.36
C VAL A 43 8.46 -8.32 -7.65
N ALA A 44 7.65 -7.52 -6.98
CA ALA A 44 8.09 -6.41 -6.16
C ALA A 44 7.09 -6.16 -5.03
N ARG A 45 7.61 -5.69 -3.89
CA ARG A 45 6.83 -5.40 -2.68
C ARG A 45 7.27 -4.08 -2.06
N ALA A 46 6.31 -3.32 -1.54
CA ALA A 46 6.58 -2.16 -0.70
C ALA A 46 5.61 -2.13 0.50
N THR A 47 5.89 -1.25 1.45
CA THR A 47 5.00 -0.98 2.58
C THR A 47 4.61 0.48 2.56
N LEU A 48 3.34 0.77 2.26
CA LEU A 48 2.81 2.11 2.37
C LEU A 48 2.75 2.51 3.84
N PRO A 49 3.09 3.77 4.19
CA PRO A 49 2.90 4.26 5.55
C PRO A 49 1.46 4.08 5.99
N GLY A 50 1.25 3.57 7.21
CA GLY A 50 -0.08 3.45 7.79
C GLY A 50 -0.71 4.82 8.02
N VAL A 51 -2.03 4.80 8.22
CA VAL A 51 -2.81 6.01 8.48
C VAL A 51 -2.30 6.68 9.76
N LEU A 52 -2.19 8.01 9.71
CA LEU A 52 -1.79 8.81 10.86
C LEU A 52 -3.04 9.23 11.65
N GLN A 53 -3.16 8.72 12.86
CA GLN A 53 -4.26 9.01 13.78
C GLN A 53 -3.82 10.00 14.84
N THR A 54 -4.78 10.76 15.38
CA THR A 54 -4.51 11.81 16.38
C THR A 54 -5.27 11.54 17.67
N ILE A 55 -4.55 11.34 18.76
CA ILE A 55 -5.12 11.34 20.10
C ILE A 55 -5.03 12.77 20.65
N LYS A 56 -6.19 13.35 20.96
CA LYS A 56 -6.30 14.71 21.53
C LYS A 56 -5.97 14.74 23.02
N LEU A 57 -4.70 14.48 23.34
CA LEU A 57 -4.25 14.24 24.71
C LEU A 57 -4.51 15.43 25.64
N ALA A 58 -4.13 16.67 25.26
CA ALA A 58 -4.36 17.85 26.08
C ALA A 58 -5.84 18.10 26.40
N GLU A 59 -6.71 17.99 25.38
CA GLU A 59 -8.17 18.13 25.52
C GLU A 59 -8.75 17.09 26.50
N ARG A 60 -8.31 15.83 26.38
CA ARG A 60 -8.81 14.73 27.23
C ARG A 60 -8.29 14.78 28.68
N LEU A 61 -7.05 15.25 28.87
CA LEU A 61 -6.49 15.44 30.21
C LEU A 61 -6.99 16.73 30.89
N GLY A 62 -7.53 17.68 30.12
CA GLY A 62 -7.94 18.99 30.62
C GLY A 62 -6.75 19.87 31.04
N VAL A 63 -5.62 19.77 30.33
CA VAL A 63 -4.38 20.51 30.62
C VAL A 63 -3.98 21.39 29.44
N ASP A 64 -3.10 22.37 29.70
CA ASP A 64 -2.49 23.15 28.62
C ASP A 64 -1.66 22.24 27.69
N ALA A 65 -1.63 22.57 26.40
CA ALA A 65 -0.89 21.83 25.38
C ALA A 65 0.58 21.58 25.74
N LYS A 66 1.24 22.56 26.38
CA LYS A 66 2.64 22.50 26.84
C LYS A 66 2.88 21.47 27.95
N ASP A 67 1.84 21.18 28.75
CA ASP A 67 1.94 20.31 29.94
C ASP A 67 1.53 18.87 29.61
N ALA A 68 0.81 18.66 28.50
CA ALA A 68 0.33 17.35 28.06
C ALA A 68 1.46 16.33 27.80
N PRO A 69 2.57 16.66 27.11
CA PRO A 69 3.66 15.71 26.86
C PRO A 69 4.26 15.13 28.15
N ALA A 70 4.31 15.91 29.23
CA ALA A 70 4.87 15.48 30.51
C ALA A 70 4.01 14.44 31.25
N GLN A 71 2.72 14.33 30.90
CA GLN A 71 1.78 13.36 31.47
C GLN A 71 1.64 12.10 30.61
N PHE A 72 2.22 12.10 29.41
CA PHE A 72 2.19 10.95 28.51
C PHE A 72 3.18 9.87 28.96
N GLN A 73 2.72 8.62 29.04
CA GLN A 73 3.44 7.51 29.67
C GLN A 73 4.12 6.58 28.66
N VAL A 74 3.80 6.69 27.38
CA VAL A 74 4.37 5.85 26.30
C VAL A 74 5.48 6.61 25.58
N LYS A 75 6.58 5.94 25.24
CA LYS A 75 7.69 6.58 24.52
C LYS A 75 7.38 6.69 23.02
N ILE A 76 7.86 7.76 22.39
CA ILE A 76 7.89 7.87 20.94
C ILE A 76 8.64 6.65 20.36
N GLY A 77 8.10 6.07 19.29
CA GLY A 77 8.57 4.83 18.67
C GLY A 77 8.06 3.54 19.31
N SER A 78 7.30 3.62 20.43
CA SER A 78 6.70 2.42 21.04
C SER A 78 5.35 2.09 20.43
N GLU A 79 5.00 0.80 20.42
CA GLU A 79 3.68 0.33 20.04
C GLU A 79 2.65 0.62 21.14
N VAL A 80 1.42 0.85 20.71
CA VAL A 80 0.24 1.04 21.55
C VAL A 80 -0.93 0.26 20.95
N THR A 81 -1.78 -0.31 21.80
CA THR A 81 -3.02 -0.95 21.39
C THR A 81 -4.24 -0.10 21.75
N GLN A 82 -5.32 -0.21 20.99
CA GLN A 82 -6.60 0.39 21.35
C GLN A 82 -7.02 -0.06 22.77
N GLY A 83 -7.47 0.89 23.59
CA GLY A 83 -7.84 0.68 25.00
C GLY A 83 -6.66 0.69 25.98
N GLN A 84 -5.42 0.75 25.51
CA GLN A 84 -4.26 0.89 26.39
C GLN A 84 -4.24 2.28 27.02
N THR A 85 -4.10 2.37 28.34
CA THR A 85 -3.86 3.66 29.01
C THR A 85 -2.51 4.24 28.57
N VAL A 86 -2.55 5.47 28.04
CA VAL A 86 -1.37 6.17 27.52
C VAL A 86 -1.00 7.41 28.33
N ALA A 87 -1.90 7.92 29.16
CA ALA A 87 -1.63 9.02 30.08
C ALA A 87 -2.57 9.00 31.29
N GLU A 88 -2.12 9.61 32.38
CA GLU A 88 -2.89 9.75 33.60
C GLU A 88 -2.51 11.05 34.34
N THR A 89 -3.49 11.81 34.83
CA THR A 89 -3.22 12.99 35.67
C THR A 89 -2.95 12.60 37.14
N LYS A 90 -2.01 13.30 37.78
CA LYS A 90 -1.79 13.18 39.23
C LYS A 90 -2.77 14.09 39.98
N GLY A 91 -3.91 13.56 40.40
CA GLY A 91 -4.89 14.29 41.22
C GLY A 91 -4.37 14.66 42.62
N PHE A 92 -4.96 15.68 43.24
CA PHE A 92 -4.66 16.06 44.62
C PHE A 92 -5.26 15.00 45.56
N MET A 93 -4.42 14.21 46.22
CA MET A 93 -4.84 13.17 47.18
C MET A 93 -5.68 12.02 46.58
N GLY A 94 -5.49 11.70 45.29
CA GLY A 94 -6.14 10.57 44.61
C GLY A 94 -7.58 10.82 44.13
N PHE A 95 -8.18 11.95 44.49
CA PHE A 95 -9.45 12.39 43.93
C PHE A 95 -9.22 13.08 42.57
N PHE A 96 -10.10 12.85 41.60
CA PHE A 96 -10.06 13.42 40.24
C PHE A 96 -8.89 12.96 39.36
N LYS A 97 -8.58 11.66 39.35
CA LYS A 97 -7.67 11.07 38.35
C LYS A 97 -8.39 10.98 37.00
N SER A 98 -7.83 11.60 35.97
CA SER A 98 -8.25 11.42 34.57
C SER A 98 -7.27 10.47 33.90
N THR A 99 -7.81 9.47 33.20
CA THR A 99 -7.05 8.51 32.40
C THR A 99 -7.38 8.72 30.93
N VAL A 100 -6.36 8.65 30.09
CA VAL A 100 -6.53 8.68 28.63
C VAL A 100 -6.06 7.35 28.09
N GLU A 101 -6.96 6.68 27.39
CA GLU A 101 -6.67 5.46 26.64
C GLU A 101 -6.44 5.80 25.17
N SER A 102 -5.61 4.99 24.51
CA SER A 102 -5.44 5.04 23.07
C SER A 102 -6.71 4.59 22.37
N GLU A 103 -7.17 5.36 21.40
CA GLU A 103 -8.28 4.97 20.53
C GLU A 103 -7.83 4.11 19.36
N TYR A 104 -6.51 3.98 19.18
CA TYR A 104 -5.90 3.40 17.99
C TYR A 104 -4.82 2.38 18.36
N THR A 105 -4.61 1.42 17.47
CA THR A 105 -3.49 0.48 17.54
C THR A 105 -2.42 0.91 16.53
N GLY A 106 -1.19 1.08 16.97
CA GLY A 106 -0.11 1.53 16.10
C GLY A 106 1.16 1.89 16.87
N THR A 107 2.02 2.69 16.26
CA THR A 107 3.27 3.19 16.87
C THR A 107 3.13 4.69 17.18
N ILE A 108 3.59 5.12 18.35
CA ILE A 108 3.66 6.54 18.68
C ILE A 108 4.70 7.21 17.77
N GLU A 109 4.26 8.07 16.86
CA GLU A 109 5.16 8.74 15.92
C GLU A 109 5.74 10.03 16.48
N SER A 110 4.89 10.82 17.15
CA SER A 110 5.32 12.08 17.75
C SER A 110 4.28 12.61 18.73
N ILE A 111 4.69 13.60 19.51
CA ILE A 111 3.82 14.37 20.38
C ILE A 111 4.03 15.83 20.02
N SER A 112 2.95 16.54 19.67
CA SER A 112 2.99 17.94 19.29
C SER A 112 3.10 18.81 20.54
N GLU A 113 4.17 19.57 20.67
CA GLU A 113 4.33 20.55 21.75
C GLU A 113 3.39 21.76 21.60
N VAL A 114 2.90 22.01 20.38
CA VAL A 114 2.01 23.15 20.07
C VAL A 114 0.56 22.86 20.44
N THR A 115 0.08 21.66 20.09
CA THR A 115 -1.33 21.27 20.31
C THR A 115 -1.51 20.32 21.49
N GLY A 116 -0.42 19.73 21.99
CA GLY A 116 -0.47 18.70 23.02
C GLY A 116 -1.14 17.41 22.54
N ASN A 117 -1.17 17.17 21.22
CA ASN A 117 -1.72 15.94 20.64
C ASN A 117 -0.64 14.89 20.44
N VAL A 118 -1.05 13.62 20.49
CA VAL A 118 -0.18 12.48 20.19
C VAL A 118 -0.56 11.93 18.81
N LEU A 119 0.43 11.73 17.96
CA LEU A 119 0.26 11.12 16.65
C LEU A 119 0.60 9.64 16.74
N VAL A 120 -0.34 8.79 16.32
CA VAL A 120 -0.19 7.34 16.27
C VAL A 120 -0.25 6.90 14.82
N ARG A 121 0.81 6.25 14.34
CA ARG A 121 0.85 5.66 13.00
C ARG A 121 0.39 4.21 13.08
N GLU A 122 -0.70 3.89 12.40
CA GLU A 122 -1.14 2.50 12.26
C GLU A 122 -0.09 1.66 11.49
N ALA A 123 -0.24 0.34 11.52
CA ALA A 123 0.63 -0.55 10.78
C ALA A 123 0.62 -0.21 9.27
N GLY A 124 1.79 -0.30 8.64
CA GLY A 124 1.92 -0.07 7.21
C GLY A 124 1.12 -1.07 6.37
N ILE A 125 0.64 -0.63 5.21
CA ILE A 125 -0.15 -1.46 4.31
C ILE A 125 0.79 -2.10 3.28
N PRO A 126 0.93 -3.44 3.22
CA PRO A 126 1.75 -4.08 2.21
C PRO A 126 1.13 -3.87 0.83
N VAL A 127 1.99 -3.56 -0.15
CA VAL A 127 1.63 -3.43 -1.55
C VAL A 127 2.50 -4.37 -2.36
N ASP A 128 1.83 -5.31 -3.02
CA ASP A 128 2.45 -6.26 -3.92
C ASP A 128 2.15 -5.91 -5.36
N VAL A 129 3.15 -6.08 -6.21
CA VAL A 129 3.00 -5.99 -7.66
C VAL A 129 3.31 -7.34 -8.26
N ASP A 130 2.32 -7.91 -8.92
CA ASP A 130 2.46 -9.15 -9.68
C ASP A 130 3.14 -8.89 -11.04
N ALA A 131 3.76 -9.95 -11.60
CA ALA A 131 4.32 -9.95 -12.95
C ALA A 131 3.28 -9.61 -14.04
N TYR A 132 1.99 -9.88 -13.76
CA TYR A 132 0.82 -9.68 -14.61
C TYR A 132 0.75 -10.60 -15.84
N VAL A 133 1.87 -10.80 -16.52
CA VAL A 133 2.02 -11.73 -17.64
C VAL A 133 3.08 -12.78 -17.31
N GLN A 134 2.89 -13.99 -17.84
CA GLN A 134 3.96 -14.97 -17.86
C GLN A 134 5.05 -14.50 -18.83
N GLY A 135 6.31 -14.59 -18.43
CA GLY A 135 7.42 -14.20 -19.29
C GLY A 135 8.77 -14.25 -18.60
N ARG A 136 9.75 -13.63 -19.23
CA ARG A 136 11.11 -13.48 -18.70
C ARG A 136 11.33 -12.05 -18.22
N VAL A 137 11.98 -11.88 -17.08
CA VAL A 137 12.40 -10.57 -16.59
C VAL A 137 13.46 -10.01 -17.54
N ALA A 138 13.11 -9.01 -18.33
CA ALA A 138 14.01 -8.37 -19.27
C ALA A 138 14.95 -7.39 -18.57
N ASP A 139 14.45 -6.69 -17.55
CA ASP A 139 15.24 -5.73 -16.78
C ASP A 139 14.64 -5.52 -15.37
N VAL A 140 15.48 -5.06 -14.45
CA VAL A 140 15.11 -4.68 -13.08
C VAL A 140 15.25 -3.17 -12.93
N ILE A 141 14.20 -2.54 -12.40
CA ILE A 141 14.20 -1.12 -12.05
C ILE A 141 14.47 -1.04 -10.53
N PRO A 142 15.67 -0.63 -10.10
CA PRO A 142 16.08 -0.73 -8.71
C PRO A 142 15.08 -0.07 -7.76
N SER A 143 14.68 -0.81 -6.72
CA SER A 143 13.70 -0.39 -5.71
C SER A 143 12.30 -0.02 -6.23
N GLU A 144 12.00 -0.24 -7.50
CA GLU A 144 10.71 0.14 -8.09
C GLU A 144 9.99 -1.05 -8.73
N GLY A 145 10.68 -1.98 -9.38
CA GLY A 145 10.04 -3.13 -9.99
C GLY A 145 10.82 -3.72 -11.16
N ILE A 146 10.12 -4.22 -12.18
CA ILE A 146 10.72 -4.95 -13.29
C ILE A 146 10.06 -4.66 -14.64
N ILE A 147 10.70 -5.09 -15.72
CA ILE A 147 10.10 -5.20 -17.05
C ILE A 147 9.98 -6.68 -17.39
N VAL A 148 8.76 -7.17 -17.59
CA VAL A 148 8.50 -8.54 -18.06
C VAL A 148 8.36 -8.53 -19.57
N GLU A 149 9.09 -9.43 -20.25
CA GLU A 149 9.01 -9.65 -21.69
C GLU A 149 8.37 -11.01 -21.98
N THR A 150 7.45 -11.01 -22.96
CA THR A 150 6.77 -12.22 -23.39
C THR A 150 6.44 -12.15 -24.88
N ARG A 151 6.46 -13.30 -25.58
CA ARG A 151 6.00 -13.40 -26.97
C ARG A 151 4.59 -13.98 -26.96
N CYS A 152 3.63 -13.22 -27.48
CA CYS A 152 2.21 -13.60 -27.42
C CYS A 152 1.40 -13.02 -28.58
N ALA A 153 0.17 -13.49 -28.72
CA ALA A 153 -0.85 -12.73 -29.42
C ALA A 153 -1.28 -11.53 -28.54
N MET A 154 -1.52 -10.37 -29.16
CA MET A 154 -1.94 -9.16 -28.46
C MET A 154 -3.18 -8.56 -29.12
N ILE A 155 -4.18 -8.24 -28.30
CA ILE A 155 -5.37 -7.49 -28.68
C ILE A 155 -5.48 -6.32 -27.73
N GLN A 156 -5.48 -5.09 -28.26
CA GLN A 156 -5.60 -3.87 -27.49
C GLN A 156 -7.03 -3.31 -27.59
N GLY A 157 -7.69 -3.16 -26.44
CA GLY A 157 -8.96 -2.45 -26.32
C GLY A 157 -8.77 -0.93 -26.20
N ILE A 158 -9.83 -0.16 -26.45
CA ILE A 158 -9.84 1.31 -26.35
C ILE A 158 -9.90 1.76 -24.89
N PHE A 159 -10.75 1.11 -24.10
CA PHE A 159 -10.87 1.34 -22.67
C PHE A 159 -11.33 0.06 -21.99
N GLY A 160 -11.06 -0.05 -20.69
CA GLY A 160 -11.54 -1.12 -19.83
C GLY A 160 -12.02 -0.53 -18.51
N VAL A 161 -12.98 -1.20 -17.87
CA VAL A 161 -13.52 -0.82 -16.55
C VAL A 161 -13.17 -1.92 -15.56
N GLY A 162 -12.69 -1.53 -14.39
CA GLY A 162 -12.22 -2.45 -13.36
C GLY A 162 -10.70 -2.62 -13.34
N GLY A 163 -10.24 -3.60 -12.56
CA GLY A 163 -8.82 -3.90 -12.43
C GLY A 163 -8.32 -4.94 -13.42
N GLU A 164 -7.01 -5.18 -13.39
CA GLU A 164 -6.37 -6.26 -14.14
C GLU A 164 -7.03 -7.62 -13.82
N ARG A 165 -7.18 -8.47 -14.84
CA ARG A 165 -7.75 -9.82 -14.74
C ARG A 165 -7.00 -10.78 -15.65
N ARG A 166 -7.03 -12.06 -15.26
CA ARG A 166 -6.41 -13.18 -15.95
C ARG A 166 -7.36 -14.37 -15.95
N GLY A 167 -7.28 -15.19 -16.99
CA GLY A 167 -8.17 -16.34 -17.14
C GLY A 167 -7.78 -17.23 -18.32
N ARG A 168 -8.39 -18.40 -18.39
CA ARG A 168 -8.22 -19.31 -19.53
C ARG A 168 -9.11 -18.87 -20.68
N ILE A 169 -8.52 -18.68 -21.85
CA ILE A 169 -9.26 -18.47 -23.09
C ILE A 169 -9.80 -19.82 -23.56
N ARG A 170 -11.07 -19.87 -23.95
CA ARG A 170 -11.70 -21.05 -24.56
C ARG A 170 -12.26 -20.67 -25.92
N VAL A 171 -12.09 -21.57 -26.87
CA VAL A 171 -12.73 -21.46 -28.19
C VAL A 171 -14.22 -21.74 -28.01
N ALA A 172 -15.06 -20.76 -28.33
CA ALA A 172 -16.51 -20.87 -28.15
C ALA A 172 -17.23 -21.42 -29.39
N VAL A 173 -16.62 -21.30 -30.57
CA VAL A 173 -17.20 -21.66 -31.88
C VAL A 173 -16.15 -22.30 -32.77
N ALA A 174 -16.56 -23.16 -33.70
CA ALA A 174 -15.64 -23.89 -34.60
C ALA A 174 -15.11 -23.03 -35.76
N SER A 175 -15.86 -21.99 -36.14
CA SER A 175 -15.56 -21.03 -37.20
C SER A 175 -15.89 -19.61 -36.76
N PRO A 176 -15.28 -18.58 -37.36
CA PRO A 176 -15.69 -17.19 -37.17
C PRO A 176 -17.04 -16.85 -37.82
N GLU A 177 -17.52 -17.72 -38.73
CA GLU A 177 -18.88 -17.72 -39.30
C GLU A 177 -19.89 -18.40 -38.37
#